data_AF-A0A2H0KZK4-F1
#
_entry.id   AF-A0A2H0KZK4-F1
#
_cell.length_a   1.000
_cell.length_b   1.000
_cell.length_c   1.000
_cell.angle_alpha   90.00
_cell.angle_beta   90.00
_cell.angle_gamma   90.00
#
_symmetry.space_group_name_H-M   'P 1'
#
loop_
_entity.id
_entity.type
_entity.pdbx_description
1 polymer ?
#
loop_
_entity_poly.entity_id
_entity_poly.type
_entity_poly.pdbx_seq_one_letter_code
_entity_poly.pdbx_strand_id
1 'polypeptide(L)'
;MFFAKYLMRSLGSCCLFLFLLQPESAFALRLDQEEVRTILDNVAIHLEKMQLTSGRYQYEFNPFTGDFTDDDNVVRQVGTLQSMSELYKVFEDEKYLERLKKTADYWLEQSVRDVTPDGLVLRYIPNEVHGDEAKTGTMALFIVGTRVLKEVGDPWWLAHEQEMSEIENAIFWLQKADGSFAKSYHHGMTEAKKEATPNLDFFDGESMLALLKIYRTDRDERSRNAIYAALSHWERAYVDEYAKGLYLWAMTSMRLGYELFEDGRFATFADIHQALYDNYSPPRRVFFSNNRCATLEGMSQWMRLQQQLGVERNMHEKYLDFSLRRIARLQVSREHKLRVSYNGLMLRIAPRGIG
;
A
#
# COMPACT_ATOMS: atom_id res chain seq x y z
N MET A 1 26.81 5.01 11.51
CA MET A 1 26.79 3.74 10.76
C MET A 1 25.55 2.86 11.03
N PHE A 2 24.71 3.13 12.06
CA PHE A 2 23.54 2.28 12.40
C PHE A 2 22.15 2.91 12.14
N PHE A 3 22.07 4.14 11.61
CA PHE A 3 20.81 4.91 11.51
C PHE A 3 20.31 5.15 10.06
N ALA A 4 21.08 4.72 9.05
CA ALA A 4 20.76 4.93 7.63
C ALA A 4 19.80 3.86 7.05
N LYS A 5 19.69 2.69 7.68
CA LYS A 5 18.85 1.57 7.21
C LYS A 5 17.33 1.77 7.37
N TYR A 6 16.88 2.77 8.14
CA TYR A 6 15.45 2.89 8.50
C TYR A 6 14.66 3.95 7.71
N LEU A 7 15.33 4.86 6.99
CA LEU A 7 14.63 5.97 6.34
C LEU A 7 14.02 5.58 4.97
N MET A 8 14.56 4.56 4.30
CA MET A 8 14.26 4.29 2.88
C MET A 8 13.36 3.08 2.62
N ARG A 9 12.90 2.38 3.66
CA ARG A 9 12.00 1.22 3.54
C ARG A 9 10.57 1.57 3.05
N SER A 10 10.31 2.76 2.53
CA SER A 10 9.01 3.43 2.69
C SER A 10 8.69 4.51 1.65
N LEU A 11 9.52 4.67 0.61
CA LEU A 11 9.39 5.81 -0.32
C LEU A 11 8.78 5.46 -1.69
N GLY A 12 8.52 4.18 -1.98
CA GLY A 12 8.02 3.75 -3.29
C GLY A 12 6.54 4.01 -3.56
N SER A 13 5.69 4.12 -2.52
CA SER A 13 4.23 4.23 -2.65
C SER A 13 3.62 5.47 -1.98
N CYS A 14 4.41 6.20 -1.18
CA CYS A 14 3.87 7.09 -0.16
C CYS A 14 3.53 8.52 -0.60
N CYS A 15 3.86 8.93 -1.82
CA CYS A 15 3.61 10.31 -2.25
C CYS A 15 2.27 10.50 -2.98
N LEU A 16 1.52 9.45 -3.28
CA LEU A 16 0.56 9.53 -4.40
C LEU A 16 -0.90 9.93 -4.11
N PHE A 17 -1.34 10.02 -2.86
CA PHE A 17 -2.77 9.79 -2.56
C PHE A 17 -3.61 10.90 -1.90
N LEU A 18 -3.15 12.13 -1.76
CA LEU A 18 -3.84 13.12 -0.90
C LEU A 18 -4.36 14.30 -1.73
N PHE A 19 -5.22 15.15 -1.15
CA PHE A 19 -5.57 16.50 -1.66
C PHE A 19 -6.82 16.68 -2.54
N LEU A 20 -7.99 16.35 -2.00
CA LEU A 20 -9.20 17.12 -2.25
C LEU A 20 -9.84 17.36 -0.88
N LEU A 21 -9.92 18.62 -0.40
CA LEU A 21 -10.89 19.20 0.56
C LEU A 21 -10.44 20.57 1.14
N GLN A 22 -11.40 21.48 1.30
CA GLN A 22 -11.33 22.84 1.92
C GLN A 22 -12.72 23.19 2.54
N PRO A 23 -12.91 24.24 3.42
CA PRO A 23 -12.04 25.41 3.69
C PRO A 23 -11.78 25.88 5.16
N GLU A 24 -10.88 26.88 5.26
CA GLU A 24 -10.57 27.92 6.30
C GLU A 24 -10.24 27.55 7.78
N SER A 25 -9.02 27.75 8.30
CA SER A 25 -8.47 29.07 8.69
C SER A 25 -7.07 28.97 9.36
N ALA A 26 -6.32 30.10 9.29
CA ALA A 26 -5.20 30.60 10.11
C ALA A 26 -3.92 29.75 10.32
N PHE A 27 -2.76 30.31 9.89
CA PHE A 27 -1.39 29.78 9.98
C PHE A 27 -1.10 28.54 9.12
N ALA A 28 -1.46 28.61 7.83
CA ALA A 28 -1.33 27.47 6.93
C ALA A 28 -0.52 27.83 5.67
N LEU A 29 0.71 27.33 5.57
CA LEU A 29 1.35 27.06 4.28
C LEU A 29 0.57 25.88 3.70
N ARG A 30 -0.55 26.16 3.03
CA ARG A 30 -1.35 25.16 2.33
C ARG A 30 -0.59 24.80 1.07
N LEU A 31 -0.29 23.52 0.87
CA LEU A 31 0.13 23.07 -0.45
C LEU A 31 -1.07 23.22 -1.37
N ASP A 32 -0.94 24.00 -2.44
CA ASP A 32 -2.00 24.09 -3.45
C ASP A 32 -1.98 22.87 -4.39
N GLN A 33 -3.01 22.76 -5.23
CA GLN A 33 -3.12 21.61 -6.16
C GLN A 33 -1.96 21.56 -7.16
N GLU A 34 -1.37 22.70 -7.52
CA GLU A 34 -0.26 22.78 -8.48
C GLU A 34 1.05 22.30 -7.85
N GLU A 35 1.31 22.69 -6.60
CA GLU A 35 2.46 22.20 -5.82
C GLU A 35 2.38 20.68 -5.62
N VAL A 36 1.20 20.15 -5.30
CA VAL A 36 0.95 18.71 -5.19
C VAL A 36 1.23 18.01 -6.51
N ARG A 37 0.66 18.52 -7.61
CA ARG A 37 0.87 17.94 -8.94
C ARG A 37 2.34 17.92 -9.33
N THR A 38 3.09 18.96 -8.98
CA THR A 38 4.54 19.06 -9.18
C THR A 38 5.30 18.03 -8.36
N ILE A 39 4.91 17.77 -7.10
CA ILE A 39 5.50 16.70 -6.29
C ILE A 39 5.25 15.34 -6.94
N LEU A 40 4.04 15.08 -7.41
CA LEU A 40 3.67 13.83 -8.06
C LEU A 40 4.43 13.63 -9.38
N ASP A 41 4.61 14.69 -10.16
CA ASP A 41 5.39 14.64 -11.40
C ASP A 41 6.88 14.35 -11.12
N ASN A 42 7.45 14.94 -10.08
CA ASN A 42 8.82 14.62 -9.65
C ASN A 42 8.97 13.15 -9.19
N VAL A 43 7.95 12.61 -8.52
CA VAL A 43 7.90 11.19 -8.13
C VAL A 43 7.84 10.30 -9.37
N ALA A 44 7.00 10.65 -10.34
CA ALA A 44 6.93 9.97 -11.63
C ALA A 44 8.29 9.95 -12.35
N ILE A 45 8.95 11.12 -12.46
CA ILE A 45 10.28 11.25 -13.08
C ILE A 45 11.32 10.38 -12.34
N HIS A 46 11.25 10.32 -11.01
CA HIS A 46 12.14 9.47 -10.24
C HIS A 46 11.89 7.98 -10.53
N LEU A 47 10.64 7.53 -10.45
CA LEU A 47 10.29 6.13 -10.71
C LEU A 47 10.66 5.72 -12.14
N GLU A 48 10.47 6.59 -13.12
CA GLU A 48 10.90 6.34 -14.50
C GLU A 48 12.41 6.08 -14.59
N LYS A 49 13.22 6.87 -13.89
CA LYS A 49 14.68 6.67 -13.84
C LYS A 49 15.08 5.37 -13.12
N MET A 50 14.26 4.90 -12.19
CA MET A 50 14.52 3.67 -11.45
C MET A 50 14.09 2.40 -12.21
N GLN A 51 13.22 2.52 -13.23
CA GLN A 51 12.76 1.38 -14.00
C GLN A 51 13.82 0.96 -15.04
N LEU A 52 14.29 -0.28 -14.92
CA LEU A 52 15.26 -0.88 -15.82
C LEU A 52 14.67 -1.15 -17.21
N THR A 53 15.55 -1.47 -18.17
CA THR A 53 15.14 -1.93 -19.51
C THR A 53 14.29 -3.19 -19.46
N SER A 54 14.50 -4.06 -18.46
CA SER A 54 13.69 -5.25 -18.20
C SER A 54 12.30 -4.98 -17.63
N GLY A 55 11.99 -3.76 -17.16
CA GLY A 55 10.72 -3.45 -16.49
C GLY A 55 10.75 -3.61 -14.96
N ARG A 56 11.78 -4.30 -14.43
CA ARG A 56 12.11 -4.34 -13.00
C ARG A 56 12.60 -2.97 -12.50
N TYR A 57 12.47 -2.69 -11.20
CA TYR A 57 13.00 -1.46 -10.60
C TYR A 57 14.32 -1.68 -9.86
N GLN A 58 15.18 -0.66 -9.85
CA GLN A 58 16.28 -0.57 -8.90
C GLN A 58 15.69 -0.29 -7.51
N TYR A 59 15.86 -1.24 -6.59
CA TYR A 59 15.05 -1.28 -5.36
C TYR A 59 15.50 -0.28 -4.30
N GLU A 60 16.80 -0.18 -4.01
CA GLU A 60 17.31 0.69 -2.96
C GLU A 60 18.37 1.65 -3.52
N PHE A 61 18.06 2.95 -3.40
CA PHE A 61 18.87 4.07 -3.86
C PHE A 61 19.24 4.95 -2.68
N ASN A 62 20.52 5.25 -2.49
CA ASN A 62 21.00 6.17 -1.48
C ASN A 62 21.15 7.58 -2.08
N PRO A 63 20.28 8.54 -1.74
CA PRO A 63 20.34 9.88 -2.31
C PRO A 63 21.54 10.70 -1.84
N PHE A 64 22.21 10.29 -0.75
CA PHE A 64 23.40 10.99 -0.25
C PHE A 64 24.68 10.59 -0.96
N THR A 65 24.78 9.33 -1.38
CA THR A 65 25.96 8.82 -2.09
C THR A 65 25.74 8.68 -3.59
N GLY A 66 24.47 8.61 -4.03
CA GLY A 66 24.10 8.33 -5.41
C GLY A 66 24.14 6.84 -5.77
N ASP A 67 24.39 5.96 -4.80
CA ASP A 67 24.60 4.54 -5.05
C ASP A 67 23.31 3.73 -4.94
N PHE A 68 23.29 2.61 -5.66
CA PHE A 68 22.30 1.55 -5.49
C PHE A 68 22.88 0.41 -4.65
N THR A 69 22.03 -0.31 -3.94
CA THR A 69 22.41 -1.55 -3.25
C THR A 69 21.89 -2.78 -3.99
N ASP A 70 22.53 -3.92 -3.76
CA ASP A 70 22.09 -5.22 -4.29
C ASP A 70 20.92 -5.84 -3.49
N ASP A 71 20.50 -5.22 -2.38
CA ASP A 71 19.34 -5.66 -1.62
C ASP A 71 18.08 -5.64 -2.49
N ASP A 72 17.19 -6.60 -2.25
CA ASP A 72 15.96 -6.76 -3.01
C ASP A 72 14.77 -7.17 -2.14
N ASN A 73 13.58 -6.74 -2.54
CA ASN A 73 12.32 -7.19 -1.98
C ASN A 73 11.24 -7.26 -3.06
N VAL A 74 10.94 -8.48 -3.51
CA VAL A 74 9.93 -8.74 -4.55
C VAL A 74 8.58 -8.09 -4.26
N VAL A 75 8.11 -8.11 -3.00
CA VAL A 75 6.79 -7.57 -2.63
C VAL A 75 6.74 -6.08 -2.93
N ARG A 76 7.80 -5.37 -2.58
CA ARG A 76 7.90 -3.91 -2.79
C ARG A 76 8.14 -3.55 -4.23
N GLN A 77 8.88 -4.38 -4.96
CA GLN A 77 9.05 -4.16 -6.39
C GLN A 77 7.75 -4.38 -7.16
N VAL A 78 6.99 -5.44 -6.85
CA VAL A 78 5.67 -5.65 -7.44
C VAL A 78 4.71 -4.55 -6.99
N GLY A 79 4.83 -4.09 -5.74
CA GLY A 79 4.08 -2.95 -5.21
C GLY A 79 4.23 -1.64 -5.99
N THR A 80 5.28 -1.46 -6.80
CA THR A 80 5.40 -0.25 -7.65
C THR A 80 4.35 -0.21 -8.76
N LEU A 81 3.77 -1.34 -9.15
CA LEU A 81 2.62 -1.39 -10.07
C LEU A 81 1.45 -0.57 -9.52
N GLN A 82 1.21 -0.62 -8.20
CA GLN A 82 0.17 0.20 -7.58
C GLN A 82 0.54 1.69 -7.66
N SER A 83 1.79 2.08 -7.47
CA SER A 83 2.22 3.48 -7.64
C SER A 83 2.02 3.97 -9.08
N MET A 84 2.33 3.15 -10.09
CA MET A 84 2.07 3.50 -11.50
C MET A 84 0.57 3.61 -11.81
N SER A 85 -0.24 2.71 -11.25
CA SER A 85 -1.70 2.70 -11.46
C SER A 85 -2.33 3.99 -10.94
N GLU A 86 -1.85 4.48 -9.80
CA GLU A 86 -2.36 5.68 -9.17
C GLU A 86 -1.80 6.94 -9.85
N LEU A 87 -0.60 6.88 -10.44
CA LEU A 87 -0.05 7.98 -11.25
C LEU A 87 -0.92 8.17 -12.49
N TYR A 88 -1.28 7.07 -13.14
CA TYR A 88 -2.23 7.09 -14.23
C TYR A 88 -3.57 7.69 -13.82
N LYS A 89 -4.15 7.32 -12.67
CA LYS A 89 -5.43 7.90 -12.22
C LYS A 89 -5.39 9.40 -11.95
N VAL A 90 -4.22 9.96 -11.60
CA VAL A 90 -4.07 11.39 -11.33
C VAL A 90 -3.79 12.20 -12.59
N PHE A 91 -2.97 11.65 -13.49
CA PHE A 91 -2.49 12.36 -14.66
C PHE A 91 -3.22 11.99 -15.96
N GLU A 92 -3.85 10.82 -15.99
CA GLU A 92 -4.50 10.19 -17.15
C GLU A 92 -3.59 10.14 -18.38
N ASP A 93 -2.27 10.00 -18.15
CA ASP A 93 -1.23 9.96 -19.18
C ASP A 93 -0.84 8.51 -19.48
N GLU A 94 -1.00 8.10 -20.74
CA GLU A 94 -0.73 6.75 -21.23
C GLU A 94 0.70 6.28 -20.93
N LYS A 95 1.67 7.19 -20.79
CA LYS A 95 3.05 6.81 -20.43
C LYS A 95 3.09 6.02 -19.12
N TYR A 96 2.19 6.29 -18.17
CA TYR A 96 2.13 5.54 -16.92
C TYR A 96 1.57 4.14 -17.09
N LEU A 97 0.62 3.95 -18.01
CA LEU A 97 0.13 2.61 -18.39
C LEU A 97 1.23 1.81 -19.09
N GLU A 98 1.96 2.41 -20.02
CA GLU A 98 3.07 1.73 -20.69
C GLU A 98 4.14 1.27 -19.71
N ARG A 99 4.46 2.10 -18.72
CA ARG A 99 5.41 1.76 -17.65
C ARG A 99 4.88 0.65 -16.75
N LEU A 100 3.61 0.71 -16.38
CA LEU A 100 2.93 -0.32 -15.61
C LEU A 100 2.95 -1.66 -16.35
N LYS A 101 2.57 -1.68 -17.63
CA LYS A 101 2.56 -2.87 -18.49
C LYS A 101 3.94 -3.49 -18.58
N LYS A 102 4.97 -2.69 -18.82
CA LYS A 102 6.37 -3.16 -18.84
C LYS A 102 6.79 -3.84 -17.54
N THR A 103 6.37 -3.32 -16.38
CA THR A 103 6.64 -3.97 -15.09
C THR A 103 5.78 -5.22 -14.90
N ALA A 104 4.53 -5.22 -15.37
CA ALA A 104 3.66 -6.37 -15.31
C ALA A 104 4.20 -7.53 -16.16
N ASP A 105 4.63 -7.26 -17.39
CA ASP A 105 5.30 -8.21 -18.30
C ASP A 105 6.50 -8.87 -17.63
N TYR A 106 7.39 -8.07 -17.02
CA TYR A 106 8.53 -8.61 -16.28
C TYR A 106 8.11 -9.64 -15.23
N TRP A 107 7.12 -9.32 -14.39
CA TRP A 107 6.70 -10.22 -13.32
C TRP A 107 5.89 -11.42 -13.84
N LEU A 108 5.16 -11.29 -14.95
CA LEU A 108 4.53 -12.42 -15.63
C LEU A 108 5.58 -13.37 -16.20
N GLU A 109 6.64 -12.85 -16.82
CA GLU A 109 7.77 -13.66 -17.31
C GLU A 109 8.47 -14.42 -16.17
N GLN A 110 8.53 -13.83 -14.96
CA GLN A 110 9.11 -14.48 -13.78
C GLN A 110 8.14 -15.43 -13.07
N SER A 111 6.85 -15.39 -13.40
CA SER A 111 5.82 -16.15 -12.70
C SER A 111 5.87 -17.63 -13.06
N VAL A 112 5.45 -18.48 -12.12
CA VAL A 112 5.41 -19.93 -12.28
C VAL A 112 3.97 -20.39 -12.23
N ARG A 113 3.58 -21.18 -13.23
CA ARG A 113 2.28 -21.86 -13.28
C ARG A 113 2.35 -23.16 -12.48
N ASP A 114 1.33 -23.41 -11.67
CA ASP A 114 1.23 -24.60 -10.82
C ASP A 114 -0.20 -25.17 -10.84
N VAL A 115 -0.34 -26.41 -10.39
CA VAL A 115 -1.63 -27.09 -10.23
C VAL A 115 -1.69 -27.66 -8.82
N THR A 116 -2.66 -27.16 -8.06
CA THR A 116 -2.95 -27.63 -6.70
C THR A 116 -3.41 -29.10 -6.70
N PRO A 117 -3.34 -29.81 -5.55
CA PRO A 117 -3.78 -31.21 -5.48
C PRO A 117 -5.24 -31.47 -5.89
N ASP A 118 -6.12 -30.47 -5.76
CA ASP A 118 -7.52 -30.51 -6.18
C ASP A 118 -7.74 -30.10 -7.65
N GLY A 119 -6.66 -29.83 -8.39
CA GLY A 119 -6.68 -29.55 -9.83
C GLY A 119 -6.90 -28.08 -10.19
N LEU A 120 -6.97 -27.17 -9.21
CA LEU A 120 -7.02 -25.72 -9.48
C LEU A 120 -5.67 -25.28 -10.05
N VAL A 121 -5.73 -24.67 -11.24
CA VAL A 121 -4.58 -24.02 -11.86
C VAL A 121 -4.41 -22.64 -11.23
N LEU A 122 -3.19 -22.37 -10.78
CA LEU A 122 -2.80 -21.07 -10.27
C LEU A 122 -1.44 -20.64 -10.81
N ARG A 123 -1.09 -19.38 -10.58
CA ARG A 123 0.20 -18.81 -10.94
C ARG A 123 0.72 -17.97 -9.79
N TYR A 124 1.99 -18.13 -9.47
CA TYR A 124 2.65 -17.41 -8.38
C TYR A 124 3.89 -16.67 -8.86
N ILE A 125 4.21 -15.56 -8.19
CA ILE A 125 5.43 -14.77 -8.45
C ILE A 125 6.43 -15.10 -7.34
N PRO A 126 7.51 -15.84 -7.64
CA PRO A 126 8.42 -16.34 -6.61
C PRO A 126 9.25 -15.23 -5.96
N ASN A 127 9.71 -15.47 -4.74
CA ASN A 127 10.57 -14.54 -3.99
C ASN A 127 11.94 -14.33 -4.64
N GLU A 128 12.41 -15.35 -5.34
CA GLU A 128 13.64 -15.38 -6.10
C GLU A 128 13.33 -15.92 -7.49
N VAL A 129 14.13 -15.55 -8.49
CA VAL A 129 13.94 -16.05 -9.87
C VAL A 129 13.97 -17.58 -9.86
N HIS A 130 12.90 -18.21 -10.36
CA HIS A 130 12.68 -19.67 -10.32
C HIS A 130 12.61 -20.30 -8.91
N GLY A 131 12.30 -19.52 -7.87
CA GLY A 131 12.06 -20.03 -6.52
C GLY A 131 10.76 -20.85 -6.40
N ASP A 132 10.67 -21.65 -5.35
CA ASP A 132 9.50 -22.48 -5.03
C ASP A 132 8.55 -21.81 -4.02
N GLU A 133 8.92 -20.66 -3.44
CA GLU A 133 8.11 -19.90 -2.50
C GLU A 133 7.72 -18.53 -3.06
N ALA A 134 6.45 -18.15 -2.88
CA ALA A 134 5.94 -16.81 -3.15
C ALA A 134 5.25 -16.22 -1.93
N LYS A 135 5.55 -14.96 -1.60
CA LYS A 135 4.79 -14.22 -0.58
C LYS A 135 3.41 -13.85 -1.11
N THR A 136 2.39 -14.03 -0.29
CA THR A 136 1.00 -13.69 -0.64
C THR A 136 0.84 -12.23 -1.03
N GLY A 137 1.52 -11.33 -0.31
CA GLY A 137 1.55 -9.91 -0.64
C GLY A 137 2.06 -9.59 -2.04
N THR A 138 2.98 -10.40 -2.60
CA THR A 138 3.46 -10.21 -3.98
C THR A 138 2.33 -10.40 -4.97
N MET A 139 1.57 -11.50 -4.88
CA MET A 139 0.46 -11.79 -5.79
C MET A 139 -0.68 -10.78 -5.58
N ALA A 140 -0.96 -10.41 -4.33
CA ALA A 140 -1.99 -9.43 -4.01
C ALA A 140 -1.67 -8.06 -4.62
N LEU A 141 -0.44 -7.56 -4.43
CA LEU A 141 -0.03 -6.27 -4.99
C LEU A 141 0.04 -6.28 -6.52
N PHE A 142 0.36 -7.42 -7.14
CA PHE A 142 0.30 -7.57 -8.58
C PHE A 142 -1.12 -7.33 -9.10
N ILE A 143 -2.12 -7.98 -8.49
CA ILE A 143 -3.55 -7.78 -8.82
C ILE A 143 -3.95 -6.33 -8.54
N VAL A 144 -3.59 -5.79 -7.37
CA VAL A 144 -3.96 -4.43 -6.95
C VAL A 144 -3.47 -3.39 -7.96
N GLY A 145 -2.22 -3.52 -8.43
CA GLY A 145 -1.62 -2.59 -9.39
C GLY A 145 -2.12 -2.77 -10.83
N THR A 146 -2.29 -4.00 -11.30
CA THR A 146 -2.68 -4.28 -12.69
C THR A 146 -4.17 -4.08 -12.96
N ARG A 147 -5.04 -4.07 -11.93
CA ARG A 147 -6.49 -3.98 -12.15
C ARG A 147 -6.94 -2.74 -12.91
N VAL A 148 -6.18 -1.65 -12.85
CA VAL A 148 -6.47 -0.43 -13.63
C VAL A 148 -6.51 -0.73 -15.13
N LEU A 149 -5.70 -1.67 -15.64
CA LEU A 149 -5.69 -2.06 -17.04
C LEU A 149 -7.02 -2.72 -17.46
N LYS A 150 -7.63 -3.51 -16.56
CA LYS A 150 -8.98 -4.04 -16.79
C LYS A 150 -10.02 -2.93 -16.77
N GLU A 151 -9.94 -2.04 -15.77
CA GLU A 151 -10.90 -0.95 -15.56
C GLU A 151 -11.00 -0.03 -16.79
N VAL A 152 -9.88 0.22 -17.47
CA VAL A 152 -9.83 1.07 -18.68
C VAL A 152 -9.99 0.29 -19.99
N GLY A 153 -10.14 -1.03 -19.93
CA GLY A 153 -10.24 -1.88 -21.13
C GLY A 153 -8.97 -1.91 -21.98
N ASP A 154 -7.78 -1.82 -21.36
CA ASP A 154 -6.50 -1.87 -22.07
C ASP A 154 -6.31 -3.25 -22.76
N PRO A 155 -5.93 -3.30 -24.04
CA PRO A 155 -5.71 -4.56 -24.77
C PRO A 155 -4.72 -5.53 -24.10
N TRP A 156 -3.77 -5.01 -23.33
CA TRP A 156 -2.83 -5.82 -22.56
C TRP A 156 -3.55 -6.75 -21.59
N TRP A 157 -4.63 -6.27 -20.93
CA TRP A 157 -5.39 -7.11 -20.01
C TRP A 157 -6.02 -8.29 -20.73
N LEU A 158 -6.63 -8.04 -21.89
CA LEU A 158 -7.27 -9.09 -22.70
C LEU A 158 -6.26 -10.12 -23.20
N ALA A 159 -5.04 -9.68 -23.55
CA ALA A 159 -3.97 -10.57 -23.98
C ALA A 159 -3.43 -11.48 -22.87
N HIS A 160 -3.58 -11.08 -21.60
CA HIS A 160 -3.08 -11.81 -20.43
C HIS A 160 -4.19 -12.29 -19.49
N GLU A 161 -5.44 -12.36 -19.96
CA GLU A 161 -6.60 -12.65 -19.12
C GLU A 161 -6.47 -14.01 -18.40
N GLN A 162 -5.89 -15.01 -19.07
CA GLN A 162 -5.66 -16.31 -18.47
C GLN A 162 -4.65 -16.23 -17.32
N GLU A 163 -3.49 -15.60 -17.53
CA GLU A 163 -2.46 -15.43 -16.50
C GLU A 163 -2.99 -14.63 -15.31
N MET A 164 -3.79 -13.58 -15.58
CA MET A 164 -4.45 -12.81 -14.53
C MET A 164 -5.39 -13.70 -13.70
N SER A 165 -6.22 -14.51 -14.35
CA SER A 165 -7.13 -15.44 -13.67
C SER A 165 -6.36 -16.48 -12.83
N GLU A 166 -5.23 -16.99 -13.33
CA GLU A 166 -4.37 -17.92 -12.59
C GLU A 166 -3.74 -17.28 -11.34
N ILE A 167 -3.35 -15.99 -11.39
CA ILE A 167 -2.83 -15.25 -10.22
C ILE A 167 -3.96 -14.94 -9.22
N GLU A 168 -5.15 -14.57 -9.70
CA GLU A 168 -6.34 -14.38 -8.85
C GLU A 168 -6.71 -15.68 -8.12
N ASN A 169 -6.67 -16.82 -8.82
CA ASN A 169 -6.87 -18.14 -8.23
C ASN A 169 -5.90 -18.40 -7.07
N ALA A 170 -4.64 -17.93 -7.16
CA ALA A 170 -3.69 -18.06 -6.06
C ALA A 170 -4.17 -17.33 -4.80
N ILE A 171 -4.68 -16.09 -4.92
CA ILE A 171 -5.22 -15.34 -3.77
C ILE A 171 -6.44 -16.03 -3.16
N PHE A 172 -7.36 -16.51 -3.99
CA PHE A 172 -8.51 -17.26 -3.51
C PHE A 172 -8.09 -18.55 -2.80
N TRP A 173 -7.14 -19.28 -3.37
CA TRP A 173 -6.69 -20.55 -2.80
C TRP A 173 -5.95 -20.35 -1.48
N LEU A 174 -5.15 -19.28 -1.35
CA LEU A 174 -4.41 -18.93 -0.13
C LEU A 174 -5.28 -18.45 1.02
N GLN A 175 -6.55 -18.13 0.77
CA GLN A 175 -7.50 -17.88 1.84
C GLN A 175 -7.75 -19.18 2.62
N LYS A 176 -7.62 -19.07 3.94
CA LYS A 176 -7.81 -20.15 4.90
C LYS A 176 -9.27 -20.25 5.31
N ALA A 177 -9.64 -21.39 5.89
CA ALA A 177 -11.00 -21.64 6.34
C ALA A 177 -11.53 -20.60 7.36
N ASP A 178 -10.65 -19.98 8.15
CA ASP A 178 -11.01 -18.96 9.13
C ASP A 178 -11.17 -17.54 8.54
N GLY A 179 -10.89 -17.37 7.25
CA GLY A 179 -10.93 -16.11 6.50
C GLY A 179 -9.60 -15.37 6.42
N SER A 180 -8.57 -15.78 7.15
CA SER A 180 -7.20 -15.24 7.04
C SER A 180 -6.51 -15.72 5.77
N PHE A 181 -5.33 -15.19 5.47
CA PHE A 181 -4.51 -15.64 4.34
C PHE A 181 -3.21 -16.29 4.83
N ALA A 182 -2.86 -17.45 4.28
CA ALA A 182 -1.51 -18.00 4.46
C ALA A 182 -0.47 -16.96 3.99
N LYS A 183 0.61 -16.74 4.74
CA LYS A 183 1.60 -15.69 4.40
C LYS A 183 2.40 -15.96 3.12
N SER A 184 2.46 -17.21 2.69
CA SER A 184 3.17 -17.63 1.48
C SER A 184 2.56 -18.88 0.86
N TYR A 185 2.77 -18.98 -0.44
CA TYR A 185 2.55 -20.17 -1.25
C TYR A 185 3.87 -20.92 -1.44
N HIS A 186 3.80 -22.24 -1.54
CA HIS A 186 4.92 -23.08 -1.97
C HIS A 186 4.49 -23.94 -3.15
N HIS A 187 5.41 -24.23 -4.08
CA HIS A 187 5.11 -25.16 -5.17
C HIS A 187 4.58 -26.50 -4.66
N GLY A 188 3.47 -26.96 -5.23
CA GLY A 188 2.79 -28.20 -4.80
C GLY A 188 2.25 -28.16 -3.36
N MET A 189 1.99 -26.97 -2.80
CA MET A 189 1.46 -26.83 -1.44
C MET A 189 0.10 -27.53 -1.30
N THR A 190 -0.04 -28.30 -0.22
CA THR A 190 -1.31 -28.95 0.13
C THR A 190 -2.19 -28.05 0.97
N GLU A 191 -3.49 -28.34 1.01
CA GLU A 191 -4.45 -27.64 1.87
C GLU A 191 -4.04 -27.69 3.35
N ALA A 192 -3.57 -28.85 3.84
CA ALA A 192 -3.09 -28.99 5.21
C ALA A 192 -1.87 -28.09 5.50
N LYS A 193 -0.96 -27.95 4.52
CA LYS A 193 0.18 -27.03 4.65
C LYS A 193 -0.28 -25.57 4.61
N LYS A 194 -1.25 -25.22 3.77
CA LYS A 194 -1.86 -23.88 3.75
C LYS A 194 -2.44 -23.50 5.10
N GLU A 195 -3.25 -24.39 5.68
CA GLU A 195 -3.89 -24.14 6.97
C GLU A 195 -2.88 -24.03 8.12
N ALA A 196 -1.78 -24.79 8.06
CA ALA A 196 -0.68 -24.69 9.03
C ALA A 196 0.21 -23.45 8.85
N THR A 197 0.22 -22.84 7.66
CA THR A 197 1.01 -21.63 7.40
C THR A 197 0.40 -20.44 8.16
N PRO A 198 1.21 -19.70 8.94
CA PRO A 198 0.72 -18.54 9.68
C PRO A 198 0.33 -17.41 8.72
N ASN A 199 -0.59 -16.56 9.14
CA ASN A 199 -0.89 -15.31 8.46
C ASN A 199 0.10 -14.20 8.86
N LEU A 200 0.11 -13.11 8.08
CA LEU A 200 0.79 -11.86 8.41
C LEU A 200 -0.18 -10.72 8.16
N ASP A 201 -0.27 -9.79 9.10
CA ASP A 201 -1.20 -8.67 9.11
C ASP A 201 -1.10 -7.79 7.84
N PHE A 202 0.11 -7.55 7.33
CA PHE A 202 0.34 -6.89 6.05
C PHE A 202 -0.34 -7.61 4.88
N PHE A 203 -0.18 -8.94 4.80
CA PHE A 203 -0.65 -9.73 3.65
C PHE A 203 -2.15 -9.98 3.70
N ASP A 204 -2.74 -10.06 4.89
CA ASP A 204 -4.20 -10.04 5.04
C ASP A 204 -4.76 -8.75 4.42
N GLY A 205 -4.17 -7.60 4.77
CA GLY A 205 -4.54 -6.29 4.24
C GLY A 205 -4.45 -6.20 2.72
N GLU A 206 -3.31 -6.59 2.15
CA GLU A 206 -3.07 -6.55 0.70
C GLU A 206 -4.03 -7.50 -0.05
N SER A 207 -4.29 -8.69 0.50
CA SER A 207 -5.18 -9.69 -0.10
C SER A 207 -6.64 -9.24 -0.10
N MET A 208 -7.12 -8.65 1.01
CA MET A 208 -8.46 -8.06 1.07
C MET A 208 -8.64 -6.96 0.00
N LEU A 209 -7.65 -6.08 -0.16
CA LEU A 209 -7.68 -5.04 -1.18
C LEU A 209 -7.69 -5.64 -2.60
N ALA A 210 -6.92 -6.70 -2.84
CA ALA A 210 -6.94 -7.42 -4.11
C ALA A 210 -8.34 -7.98 -4.40
N LEU A 211 -8.96 -8.68 -3.45
CA LEU A 211 -10.31 -9.22 -3.60
C LEU A 211 -11.36 -8.13 -3.89
N LEU A 212 -11.29 -7.00 -3.19
CA LEU A 212 -12.18 -5.85 -3.43
C LEU A 212 -12.01 -5.28 -4.85
N LYS A 213 -10.77 -5.20 -5.34
CA LYS A 213 -10.47 -4.77 -6.70
C LYS A 213 -10.93 -5.80 -7.74
N ILE A 214 -10.86 -7.09 -7.44
CA ILE A 214 -11.42 -8.14 -8.29
C ILE A 214 -12.93 -7.93 -8.41
N TYR A 215 -13.62 -7.85 -7.27
CA TYR A 215 -15.07 -7.65 -7.21
C TYR A 215 -15.54 -6.37 -7.91
N ARG A 216 -14.79 -5.27 -7.79
CA ARG A 216 -15.14 -3.98 -8.42
C ARG A 216 -15.41 -4.10 -9.91
N THR A 217 -14.60 -4.89 -10.62
CA THR A 217 -14.73 -5.07 -12.08
C THR A 217 -15.56 -6.29 -12.45
N ASP A 218 -15.49 -7.39 -11.69
CA ASP A 218 -16.03 -8.68 -12.14
C ASP A 218 -17.39 -9.00 -11.51
N ARG A 219 -17.68 -8.38 -10.36
CA ARG A 219 -18.96 -8.46 -9.65
C ARG A 219 -19.40 -9.91 -9.35
N ASP A 220 -18.44 -10.81 -9.17
CA ASP A 220 -18.70 -12.23 -8.97
C ASP A 220 -18.92 -12.60 -7.48
N GLU A 221 -19.65 -13.68 -7.25
CA GLU A 221 -20.04 -14.13 -5.91
C GLU A 221 -18.87 -14.74 -5.13
N ARG A 222 -17.88 -15.33 -5.82
CA ARG A 222 -16.69 -15.93 -5.19
C ARG A 222 -15.87 -14.84 -4.50
N SER A 223 -15.62 -13.73 -5.18
CA SER A 223 -14.99 -12.53 -4.61
C SER A 223 -15.76 -11.99 -3.42
N ARG A 224 -17.09 -11.84 -3.55
CA ARG A 224 -17.94 -11.36 -2.46
C ARG A 224 -17.82 -12.25 -1.21
N ASN A 225 -17.91 -13.56 -1.38
CA ASN A 225 -17.82 -14.52 -0.27
C ASN A 225 -16.45 -14.47 0.40
N ALA A 226 -15.37 -14.41 -0.39
CA ALA A 226 -14.01 -14.29 0.12
C ALA A 226 -13.79 -12.98 0.91
N ILE A 227 -14.34 -11.85 0.43
CA ILE A 227 -14.29 -10.56 1.13
C ILE A 227 -14.98 -10.66 2.49
N TYR A 228 -16.19 -11.23 2.55
CA TYR A 228 -16.91 -11.35 3.83
C TYR A 228 -16.24 -12.35 4.79
N ALA A 229 -15.61 -13.40 4.29
CA ALA A 229 -14.79 -14.29 5.11
C ALA A 229 -13.61 -13.54 5.73
N ALA A 230 -12.88 -12.75 4.94
CA ALA A 230 -11.77 -11.91 5.40
C ALA A 230 -12.23 -10.84 6.41
N LEU A 231 -13.32 -10.13 6.12
CA LEU A 231 -13.89 -9.14 7.05
C LEU A 231 -14.25 -9.78 8.39
N SER A 232 -14.88 -10.95 8.36
CA SER A 232 -15.25 -11.69 9.57
C SER A 232 -14.01 -12.16 10.35
N HIS A 233 -12.93 -12.54 9.67
CA HIS A 233 -11.64 -12.80 10.33
C HIS A 233 -11.13 -11.54 11.02
N TRP A 234 -11.13 -10.39 10.34
CA TRP A 234 -10.61 -9.14 10.88
C TRP A 234 -11.38 -8.66 12.10
N GLU A 235 -12.71 -8.75 12.07
CA GLU A 235 -13.59 -8.44 13.21
C GLU A 235 -13.32 -9.31 14.45
N ARG A 236 -12.70 -10.48 14.29
CA ARG A 236 -12.27 -11.34 15.40
C ARG A 236 -10.82 -11.13 15.81
N ALA A 237 -9.92 -11.04 14.84
CA ALA A 237 -8.47 -11.08 15.05
C ALA A 237 -7.85 -9.71 15.33
N TYR A 238 -8.49 -8.63 14.87
CA TYR A 238 -7.91 -7.28 14.87
C TYR A 238 -8.79 -6.26 15.60
N VAL A 239 -9.87 -6.65 16.28
CA VAL A 239 -10.77 -5.69 16.94
C VAL A 239 -10.20 -5.10 18.25
N ASP A 240 -9.28 -5.82 18.90
CA ASP A 240 -8.76 -5.47 20.24
C ASP A 240 -7.29 -5.03 20.27
N GLU A 241 -6.53 -5.28 19.20
CA GLU A 241 -5.10 -4.94 19.13
C GLU A 241 -4.75 -4.21 17.83
N TYR A 242 -3.97 -3.13 17.96
CA TYR A 242 -3.51 -2.35 16.82
C TYR A 242 -2.50 -3.14 15.97
N ALA A 243 -2.95 -3.60 14.79
CA ALA A 243 -2.11 -4.26 13.80
C ALA A 243 -1.43 -3.22 12.88
N LYS A 244 -0.19 -2.87 13.22
CA LYS A 244 0.56 -1.82 12.51
C LYS A 244 0.72 -2.11 11.01
N GLY A 245 0.94 -3.36 10.63
CA GLY A 245 1.14 -3.74 9.23
C GLY A 245 -0.14 -3.74 8.42
N LEU A 246 -1.26 -4.00 9.09
CA LEU A 246 -2.58 -3.99 8.50
C LEU A 246 -3.11 -2.59 8.23
N TYR A 247 -2.83 -1.62 9.12
CA TYR A 247 -3.57 -0.34 9.19
C TYR A 247 -3.74 0.39 7.85
N LEU A 248 -2.68 0.56 7.05
CA LEU A 248 -2.79 1.20 5.73
C LEU A 248 -3.81 0.47 4.85
N TRP A 249 -3.53 -0.81 4.62
CA TRP A 249 -4.29 -1.63 3.69
C TRP A 249 -5.72 -1.84 4.18
N ALA A 250 -5.93 -1.93 5.49
CA ALA A 250 -7.24 -1.99 6.09
C ALA A 250 -8.04 -0.72 5.84
N MET A 251 -7.52 0.48 6.09
CA MET A 251 -8.29 1.70 5.87
C MET A 251 -8.67 1.88 4.38
N THR A 252 -7.76 1.54 3.46
CA THR A 252 -8.05 1.52 2.02
C THR A 252 -9.14 0.50 1.69
N SER A 253 -9.03 -0.71 2.23
CA SER A 253 -9.99 -1.80 2.00
C SER A 253 -11.36 -1.48 2.58
N MET A 254 -11.43 -0.89 3.77
CA MET A 254 -12.70 -0.54 4.41
C MET A 254 -13.42 0.57 3.64
N ARG A 255 -12.69 1.60 3.19
CA ARG A 255 -13.28 2.65 2.35
C ARG A 255 -13.84 2.05 1.05
N LEU A 256 -13.06 1.24 0.36
CA LEU A 256 -13.50 0.62 -0.89
C LEU A 256 -14.63 -0.40 -0.68
N GLY A 257 -14.59 -1.17 0.41
CA GLY A 257 -15.65 -2.10 0.79
C GLY A 257 -16.97 -1.39 1.06
N TYR A 258 -16.93 -0.28 1.81
CA TYR A 258 -18.12 0.54 2.02
C TYR A 258 -18.66 1.13 0.70
N GLU A 259 -17.77 1.63 -0.19
CA GLU A 259 -18.15 2.12 -1.53
C GLU A 259 -18.81 1.04 -2.40
N LEU A 260 -18.42 -0.23 -2.25
CA LEU A 260 -18.91 -1.33 -3.10
C LEU A 260 -20.16 -2.03 -2.55
N PHE A 261 -20.34 -2.05 -1.23
CA PHE A 261 -21.37 -2.85 -0.58
C PHE A 261 -22.35 -2.06 0.28
N GLU A 262 -22.02 -0.81 0.66
CA GLU A 262 -22.78 0.01 1.61
C GLU A 262 -23.06 -0.70 2.96
N ASP A 263 -22.24 -1.70 3.30
CA ASP A 263 -22.35 -2.43 4.57
C ASP A 263 -21.60 -1.65 5.68
N GLY A 264 -22.33 -1.26 6.72
CA GLY A 264 -21.81 -0.51 7.86
C GLY A 264 -20.71 -1.22 8.65
N ARG A 265 -20.52 -2.54 8.47
CA ARG A 265 -19.40 -3.28 9.06
C ARG A 265 -18.04 -2.74 8.62
N PHE A 266 -17.90 -2.33 7.36
CA PHE A 266 -16.64 -1.76 6.87
C PHE A 266 -16.30 -0.44 7.58
N ALA A 267 -17.29 0.44 7.73
CA ALA A 267 -17.14 1.69 8.47
C ALA A 267 -16.83 1.45 9.95
N THR A 268 -17.57 0.53 10.58
CA THR A 268 -17.39 0.16 11.99
C THR A 268 -15.99 -0.37 12.24
N PHE A 269 -15.49 -1.28 11.41
CA PHE A 269 -14.12 -1.79 11.56
C PHE A 269 -13.08 -0.67 11.38
N ALA A 270 -13.26 0.22 10.40
CA ALA A 270 -12.35 1.34 10.18
C ALA A 270 -12.27 2.25 11.42
N ASP A 271 -13.40 2.56 12.05
CA ASP A 271 -13.46 3.40 13.25
C ASP A 271 -12.79 2.75 14.47
N ILE A 272 -13.04 1.45 14.68
CA ILE A 272 -12.39 0.70 15.75
C ILE A 272 -10.87 0.74 15.58
N HIS A 273 -10.38 0.44 14.38
CA HIS A 273 -8.95 0.40 14.10
C HIS A 273 -8.29 1.79 14.16
N GLN A 274 -9.02 2.85 13.77
CA GLN A 274 -8.57 4.22 13.97
C GLN A 274 -8.43 4.56 15.47
N ALA A 275 -9.41 4.19 16.30
CA ALA A 275 -9.34 4.40 17.73
C ALA A 275 -8.18 3.63 18.38
N LEU A 276 -7.92 2.39 17.94
CA LEU A 276 -6.77 1.60 18.36
C LEU A 276 -5.44 2.28 17.99
N TYR A 277 -5.34 2.87 16.79
CA TYR A 277 -4.17 3.65 16.39
C TYR A 277 -3.95 4.86 17.30
N ASP A 278 -5.02 5.63 17.59
CA ASP A 278 -4.93 6.83 18.42
C ASP A 278 -4.49 6.50 19.85
N ASN A 279 -4.92 5.35 20.38
CA ASN A 279 -4.50 4.82 21.68
C ASN A 279 -3.05 4.29 21.66
N TYR A 280 -2.66 3.56 20.61
CA TYR A 280 -1.30 3.02 20.46
C TYR A 280 -0.24 4.12 20.30
N SER A 281 -0.59 5.17 19.56
CA SER A 281 0.28 6.30 19.26
C SER A 281 -0.33 7.60 19.78
N PRO A 282 -0.34 7.83 21.11
CA PRO A 282 -0.93 9.04 21.67
C PRO A 282 -0.28 10.26 21.02
N PRO A 283 -1.07 11.30 20.64
CA PRO A 283 -0.63 12.43 19.81
C PRO A 283 0.69 13.09 20.25
N ARG A 284 1.06 12.96 21.53
CA ARG A 284 2.27 13.53 22.14
C ARG A 284 3.58 12.80 21.82
N ARG A 285 3.58 11.50 21.48
CA ARG A 285 4.79 10.73 21.12
C ARG A 285 5.05 10.68 19.61
N VAL A 286 4.17 11.27 18.82
CA VAL A 286 4.11 11.14 17.37
C VAL A 286 5.21 11.91 16.63
N PHE A 287 5.81 12.89 17.29
CA PHE A 287 6.45 13.98 16.58
C PHE A 287 7.81 13.67 15.93
N PHE A 288 8.54 12.58 16.23
CA PHE A 288 10.00 12.61 15.97
C PHE A 288 10.78 11.34 15.55
N SER A 289 10.26 10.10 15.57
CA SER A 289 11.19 8.95 15.53
C SER A 289 11.04 7.87 14.45
N ASN A 290 9.93 7.74 13.71
CA ASN A 290 9.76 6.63 12.76
C ASN A 290 9.04 7.04 11.48
N ASN A 291 9.32 6.31 10.40
CA ASN A 291 8.66 6.47 9.10
C ASN A 291 7.17 6.12 9.21
N ARG A 292 6.28 7.08 8.95
CA ARG A 292 4.82 6.98 9.18
C ARG A 292 3.99 7.10 7.91
N CYS A 293 4.58 6.97 6.74
CA CYS A 293 3.86 7.24 5.50
C CYS A 293 2.62 6.33 5.32
N ALA A 294 2.77 5.02 5.57
CA ALA A 294 1.65 4.07 5.56
C ALA A 294 0.52 4.47 6.53
N THR A 295 0.88 5.08 7.65
CA THR A 295 -0.10 5.59 8.63
C THR A 295 -0.81 6.84 8.14
N LEU A 296 -0.11 7.78 7.52
CA LEU A 296 -0.76 8.98 6.97
C LEU A 296 -1.70 8.63 5.83
N GLU A 297 -1.27 7.69 4.98
CA GLU A 297 -2.09 7.17 3.91
C GLU A 297 -3.32 6.44 4.47
N GLY A 298 -3.16 5.52 5.44
CA GLY A 298 -4.30 4.87 6.10
C GLY A 298 -5.28 5.89 6.72
N MET A 299 -4.78 6.86 7.49
CA MET A 299 -5.62 7.89 8.10
C MET A 299 -6.37 8.72 7.04
N SER A 300 -5.76 8.99 5.90
CA SER A 300 -6.44 9.70 4.81
C SER A 300 -7.59 8.91 4.20
N GLN A 301 -7.46 7.58 4.10
CA GLN A 301 -8.51 6.71 3.58
C GLN A 301 -9.66 6.60 4.58
N TRP A 302 -9.35 6.49 5.87
CA TRP A 302 -10.35 6.59 6.94
C TRP A 302 -11.06 7.93 6.90
N MET A 303 -10.33 9.04 6.80
CA MET A 303 -10.94 10.36 6.66
C MET A 303 -11.90 10.36 5.48
N ARG A 304 -11.47 9.98 4.27
CA ARG A 304 -12.33 9.90 3.07
C ARG A 304 -13.62 9.14 3.34
N LEU A 305 -13.55 7.98 3.98
CA LEU A 305 -14.71 7.22 4.42
C LEU A 305 -15.64 8.04 5.33
N GLN A 306 -15.12 8.75 6.34
CA GLN A 306 -15.91 9.61 7.22
C GLN A 306 -16.68 10.73 6.48
N GLN A 307 -16.18 11.25 5.36
CA GLN A 307 -16.96 12.23 4.56
C GLN A 307 -18.02 11.56 3.72
N GLN A 308 -17.75 10.36 3.20
CA GLN A 308 -18.81 9.57 2.56
C GLN A 308 -19.97 9.33 3.54
N LEU A 309 -19.66 9.26 4.84
CA LEU A 309 -20.64 9.13 5.94
C LEU A 309 -21.18 10.47 6.47
N GLY A 310 -20.68 11.63 6.01
CA GLY A 310 -21.14 12.95 6.45
C GLY A 310 -20.68 13.39 7.85
N VAL A 311 -19.59 12.81 8.39
CA VAL A 311 -19.06 13.13 9.73
C VAL A 311 -18.03 14.28 9.67
N GLU A 312 -18.12 15.24 10.61
CA GLU A 312 -17.26 16.45 10.68
C GLU A 312 -15.87 16.17 11.32
N ARG A 313 -14.79 16.80 10.81
CA ARG A 313 -13.41 16.22 10.87
C ARG A 313 -12.29 17.06 11.52
N ASN A 314 -12.59 17.91 12.51
CA ASN A 314 -11.67 19.00 12.87
C ASN A 314 -10.26 18.62 13.42
N MET A 315 -10.04 17.41 13.96
CA MET A 315 -8.74 17.08 14.60
C MET A 315 -7.75 16.38 13.66
N HIS A 316 -8.19 15.38 12.90
CA HIS A 316 -7.28 14.55 12.07
C HIS A 316 -6.79 15.29 10.83
N GLU A 317 -7.56 16.24 10.31
CA GLU A 317 -7.13 17.08 9.18
C GLU A 317 -5.92 17.95 9.53
N LYS A 318 -5.93 18.57 10.71
CA LYS A 318 -4.79 19.35 11.22
C LYS A 318 -3.55 18.48 11.42
N TYR A 319 -3.74 17.23 11.85
CA TYR A 319 -2.66 16.26 12.03
C TYR A 319 -2.04 15.84 10.68
N LEU A 320 -2.88 15.58 9.68
CA LEU A 320 -2.44 15.21 8.34
C LEU A 320 -1.65 16.36 7.70
N ASP A 321 -2.19 17.58 7.71
CA ASP A 321 -1.50 18.78 7.20
C ASP A 321 -0.16 19.01 7.90
N PHE A 322 -0.12 18.94 9.24
CA PHE A 322 1.12 19.06 10.00
C PHE A 322 2.17 18.01 9.59
N SER A 323 1.75 16.75 9.47
CA SER A 323 2.64 15.64 9.17
C SER A 323 3.21 15.72 7.75
N LEU A 324 2.38 16.10 6.78
CA LEU A 324 2.78 16.28 5.38
C LEU A 324 3.81 17.41 5.24
N ARG A 325 3.58 18.56 5.89
CA ARG A 325 4.55 19.67 5.92
C ARG A 325 5.90 19.24 6.46
N ARG A 326 5.89 18.38 7.49
CA ARG A 326 7.12 17.94 8.12
C ARG A 326 7.90 16.98 7.25
N ILE A 327 7.21 16.08 6.55
CA ILE A 327 7.82 15.19 5.55
C ILE A 327 8.43 16.03 4.42
N ALA A 328 7.69 17.00 3.89
CA ALA A 328 8.19 17.91 2.85
C ALA A 328 9.42 18.71 3.31
N ARG A 329 9.45 19.21 4.56
CA ARG A 329 10.62 19.95 5.11
C ARG A 329 11.85 19.08 5.31
N LEU A 330 11.69 17.79 5.67
CA LEU A 330 12.81 16.85 5.83
C LEU A 330 13.45 16.45 4.51
N GLN A 331 12.77 16.64 3.38
CA GLN A 331 13.28 16.36 2.04
C GLN A 331 14.10 17.50 1.42
N VAL A 332 14.07 18.71 2.01
CA VAL A 332 14.61 19.93 1.35
C VAL A 332 15.81 20.56 2.07
N SER A 333 16.09 20.29 3.35
CA SER A 333 17.24 20.94 4.01
C SER A 333 18.57 20.25 3.67
N ARG A 334 19.31 20.83 2.71
CA ARG A 334 20.68 20.45 2.33
C ARG A 334 21.72 20.54 3.46
N GLU A 335 21.39 21.20 4.56
CA GLU A 335 22.30 21.41 5.66
C GLU A 335 21.55 21.22 6.98
N HIS A 336 22.18 20.56 7.95
CA HIS A 336 21.77 20.39 9.35
C HIS A 336 20.89 19.16 9.67
N LYS A 337 21.46 18.26 10.48
CA LYS A 337 20.67 17.40 11.36
C LYS A 337 19.96 18.32 12.35
N LEU A 338 18.63 18.41 12.29
CA LEU A 338 17.85 19.24 13.22
C LEU A 338 17.51 18.45 14.48
N ARG A 339 17.75 19.03 15.66
CA ARG A 339 17.15 18.56 16.92
C ARG A 339 15.93 19.44 17.18
N VAL A 340 14.76 18.81 17.22
CA VAL A 340 13.51 19.49 17.54
C VAL A 340 13.08 19.05 18.92
N SER A 341 12.95 19.99 19.85
CA SER A 341 12.38 19.78 21.17
C SER A 341 11.20 20.72 21.38
N TYR A 342 10.17 20.21 22.06
CA TYR A 342 8.96 20.95 22.39
C TYR A 342 8.69 20.81 23.88
N ASN A 343 8.49 21.94 24.54
CA ASN A 343 8.29 22.05 25.99
C ASN A 343 6.93 22.68 26.35
N GLY A 344 5.92 22.49 25.49
CA GLY A 344 4.53 22.83 25.80
C GLY A 344 4.09 24.27 25.48
N LEU A 345 5.03 25.19 25.22
CA LEU A 345 4.73 26.60 24.92
C LEU A 345 5.51 27.17 23.73
N MET A 346 6.61 26.52 23.33
CA MET A 346 7.45 27.01 22.24
C MET A 346 8.14 25.86 21.52
N LEU A 347 8.24 25.97 20.19
CA LEU A 347 9.03 25.05 19.37
C LEU A 347 10.46 25.59 19.28
N ARG A 348 11.45 24.84 19.78
CA ARG A 348 12.87 25.17 19.55
C ARG A 348 13.44 24.29 18.44
N ILE A 349 13.91 24.96 17.39
CA ILE A 349 14.67 24.35 16.30
C ILE A 349 16.13 24.74 16.55
N ALA A 350 16.97 23.76 16.82
CA ALA A 350 18.41 23.98 16.95
C ALA A 350 19.17 23.06 15.98
N PRO A 351 20.25 23.54 15.37
CA PRO A 351 21.26 22.67 14.78
C PRO A 351 21.66 21.61 15.80
N ARG A 352 21.71 20.33 15.41
CA ARG A 352 22.33 19.32 16.26
C ARG A 352 23.83 19.62 16.26
N GLY A 353 24.28 20.38 17.26
CA GLY A 353 25.69 20.63 17.50
C GLY A 353 26.43 19.30 17.51
N ILE A 354 27.58 19.27 16.84
CA ILE A 354 28.54 18.18 16.93
C ILE A 354 29.01 18.19 18.40
N GLY A 355 28.47 17.29 19.20
CA GLY A 355 28.77 17.12 20.62
C GLY A 355 28.57 15.67 20.97
#